data_AF-A0A7C3KVY1-F1
#
_entry.id   AF-A0A7C3KVY1-F1
#
_cell.length_a   1.000
_cell.length_b   1.000
_cell.length_c   1.000
_cell.angle_alpha   90.00
_cell.angle_beta   90.00
_cell.angle_gamma   90.00
#
_symmetry.space_group_name_H-M   'P 1'
#
loop_
_entity.id
_entity.type
_entity.pdbx_description
1 polymer ?
#
loop_
_entity_poly.entity_id
_entity_poly.type
_entity_poly.pdbx_seq_one_letter_code
_entity_poly.pdbx_strand_id
1 'polypeptide(L)'
;MMCAILALASVQGPTVAISGTGESLAVSLRYDGTTEVVRFLPARPATAKAFRFEDRWAVWDRRGLSVRVGERVRTFALTDYALHPKLWSRNEIAKTKLLIDKGERKREPSACAGAVQIGAQTYWLFQWSDKAGSVWMEVPLRIDLSEDDPRPKLHGEEPWRLDLRTSRTAGPFVGSSLDAIGPTLVAPGSFSDGTWGFAVITEGSVEYKRVETEGVRSSLLHGGRVYYVTSGTPTRIRLVDVITGERLDVAEAPTHMVQLLSAGGNAWASWVTEGGGITTLSVVHLANRSQKDIPARARGP
;
A
#
# COMPACT_ATOMS: atom_id res chain seq x y z
N MET A 1 39.36 -24.65 -49.86
CA MET A 1 38.77 -23.30 -49.81
C MET A 1 37.48 -23.41 -49.01
N MET A 2 37.50 -23.00 -47.75
CA MET A 2 36.47 -23.30 -46.74
C MET A 2 35.60 -22.05 -46.59
N CYS A 3 34.35 -22.07 -47.09
CA CYS A 3 33.39 -20.99 -46.91
C CYS A 3 32.65 -21.20 -45.58
N ALA A 4 32.98 -20.40 -44.58
CA ALA A 4 32.18 -20.28 -43.36
C ALA A 4 30.91 -19.47 -43.65
N ILE A 5 29.75 -20.09 -43.48
CA ILE A 5 28.46 -19.39 -43.41
C ILE A 5 28.39 -18.76 -42.02
N LEU A 6 28.62 -17.44 -41.95
CA LEU A 6 28.32 -16.64 -40.77
C LEU A 6 26.79 -16.59 -40.62
N ALA A 7 26.27 -17.33 -39.64
CA ALA A 7 24.92 -17.10 -39.14
C ALA A 7 24.91 -15.75 -38.40
N LEU A 8 24.38 -14.72 -39.05
CA LEU A 8 23.99 -13.47 -38.39
C LEU A 8 22.85 -13.79 -37.43
N ALA A 9 23.17 -14.00 -36.16
CA ALA A 9 22.16 -13.98 -35.11
C ALA A 9 21.52 -12.59 -35.11
N SER A 10 20.28 -12.50 -35.59
CA SER A 10 19.49 -11.29 -35.43
C SER A 10 19.33 -11.05 -33.93
N VAL A 11 20.00 -10.03 -33.39
CA VAL A 11 19.75 -9.56 -32.03
C VAL A 11 18.32 -9.06 -32.02
N GLN A 12 17.38 -9.91 -31.60
CA GLN A 12 16.00 -9.51 -31.38
C GLN A 12 16.03 -8.48 -30.25
N GLY A 13 15.87 -7.20 -30.61
CA GLY A 13 15.75 -6.12 -29.65
C GLY A 13 14.57 -6.36 -28.69
N PRO A 14 14.51 -5.63 -27.57
CA PRO A 14 13.41 -5.71 -26.63
C PRO A 14 12.08 -5.60 -27.36
N THR A 15 11.20 -6.56 -27.16
CA THR A 15 9.86 -6.56 -27.76
C THR A 15 8.84 -6.65 -26.64
N VAL A 16 7.83 -5.77 -26.68
CA VAL A 16 6.75 -5.76 -25.70
C VAL A 16 5.48 -6.24 -26.38
N ALA A 17 4.86 -7.27 -25.80
CA ALA A 17 3.53 -7.71 -26.17
C ALA A 17 2.57 -7.34 -25.04
N ILE A 18 1.62 -6.47 -25.35
CA ILE A 18 0.55 -6.09 -24.43
C ILE A 18 -0.70 -6.88 -24.83
N SER A 19 -1.38 -7.48 -23.86
CA SER A 19 -2.64 -8.18 -24.07
C SER A 19 -3.64 -7.79 -22.98
N GLY A 20 -4.90 -7.55 -23.38
CA GLY A 20 -6.00 -7.23 -22.46
C GLY A 20 -6.61 -5.84 -22.68
N THR A 21 -7.71 -5.57 -21.98
CA THR A 21 -8.45 -4.30 -22.02
C THR A 21 -8.92 -3.93 -20.61
N GLY A 22 -8.87 -2.63 -20.27
CA GLY A 22 -9.41 -2.13 -18.99
C GLY A 22 -8.64 -2.62 -17.77
N GLU A 23 -9.35 -3.18 -16.78
CA GLU A 23 -8.83 -3.60 -15.46
C GLU A 23 -7.97 -4.88 -15.50
N SER A 24 -7.82 -5.53 -16.64
CA SER A 24 -7.09 -6.80 -16.80
C SER A 24 -6.08 -6.70 -17.92
N LEU A 25 -5.19 -5.70 -17.82
CA LEU A 25 -4.05 -5.61 -18.70
C LEU A 25 -3.03 -6.70 -18.30
N ALA A 26 -2.24 -7.17 -19.25
CA ALA A 26 -1.05 -7.98 -19.02
C ALA A 26 0.04 -7.49 -19.98
N VAL A 27 1.22 -7.20 -19.44
CA VAL A 27 2.37 -6.68 -20.19
C VAL A 27 3.39 -7.78 -20.15
N SER A 28 3.66 -8.34 -21.32
CA SER A 28 4.76 -9.27 -21.52
C SER A 28 5.95 -8.49 -22.04
N LEU A 29 6.96 -8.30 -21.20
CA LEU A 29 8.23 -7.70 -21.58
C LEU A 29 9.17 -8.83 -22.02
N ARG A 30 9.61 -8.82 -23.27
CA ARG A 30 10.69 -9.69 -23.73
C ARG A 30 11.98 -8.89 -23.84
N TYR A 31 12.97 -9.22 -23.00
CA TYR A 31 14.30 -8.61 -23.02
C TYR A 31 15.36 -9.68 -22.77
N ASP A 32 16.40 -9.69 -23.59
CA ASP A 32 17.55 -10.60 -23.46
C ASP A 32 17.14 -12.09 -23.34
N GLY A 33 16.23 -12.53 -24.23
CA GLY A 33 15.69 -13.90 -24.23
C GLY A 33 14.69 -14.21 -23.11
N THR A 34 14.60 -13.38 -22.07
CA THR A 34 13.67 -13.55 -20.95
C THR A 34 12.33 -12.90 -21.27
N THR A 35 11.23 -13.59 -20.95
CA THR A 35 9.86 -13.05 -21.04
C THR A 35 9.30 -12.89 -19.64
N GLU A 36 9.10 -11.66 -19.19
CA GLU A 36 8.42 -11.35 -17.94
C GLU A 36 6.97 -10.96 -18.25
N VAL A 37 6.01 -11.71 -17.70
CA VAL A 37 4.58 -11.37 -17.80
C VAL A 37 4.15 -10.69 -16.52
N VAL A 38 3.91 -9.39 -16.59
CA VAL A 38 3.34 -8.61 -15.49
C VAL A 38 1.83 -8.51 -15.68
N ARG A 39 1.08 -9.11 -14.76
CA ARG A 39 -0.38 -9.00 -14.73
C ARG A 39 -0.79 -7.75 -13.96
N PHE A 40 -1.68 -6.99 -14.55
CA PHE A 40 -2.29 -5.84 -13.92
C PHE A 40 -3.52 -6.36 -13.22
N LEU A 41 -3.46 -6.36 -11.89
CA LEU A 41 -4.64 -6.53 -11.07
C LEU A 41 -4.81 -5.20 -10.35
N PRO A 42 -5.97 -4.51 -10.43
CA PRO A 42 -6.25 -3.46 -9.48
C PRO A 42 -6.00 -4.05 -8.09
N ALA A 43 -5.30 -3.32 -7.22
CA ALA A 43 -5.09 -3.73 -5.85
C ALA A 43 -6.46 -3.83 -5.17
N ARG A 44 -7.10 -4.99 -5.29
CA ARG A 44 -8.29 -5.29 -4.50
C ARG A 44 -7.79 -5.32 -3.06
N PRO A 45 -8.40 -4.54 -2.14
CA PRO A 45 -8.07 -4.66 -0.73
C PRO A 45 -8.16 -6.15 -0.37
N ALA A 46 -7.05 -6.73 0.09
CA ALA A 46 -7.05 -8.13 0.45
C ALA A 46 -8.09 -8.32 1.56
N THR A 47 -9.23 -8.94 1.23
CA THR A 47 -10.33 -9.14 2.18
C THR A 47 -9.96 -10.10 3.30
N ALA A 48 -8.83 -10.80 3.13
CA ALA A 48 -8.18 -11.59 4.16
C ALA A 48 -6.66 -11.41 4.05
N LYS A 49 -5.97 -11.40 5.17
CA LYS A 49 -4.51 -11.36 5.24
C LYS A 49 -4.03 -12.29 6.35
N ALA A 50 -2.98 -13.05 6.08
CA ALA A 50 -2.48 -14.06 6.98
C ALA A 50 -0.96 -13.97 7.07
N PHE A 51 -0.46 -14.06 8.30
CA PHE A 51 0.95 -14.16 8.61
C PHE A 51 1.21 -15.43 9.41
N ARG A 52 2.39 -16.00 9.21
CA ARG A 52 2.83 -17.22 9.88
C ARG A 52 4.20 -17.00 10.49
N PHE A 53 4.38 -17.49 11.71
CA PHE A 53 5.69 -17.64 12.35
C PHE A 53 5.70 -19.02 13.01
N GLU A 54 6.61 -19.89 12.58
CA GLU A 54 6.67 -21.29 13.03
C GLU A 54 5.34 -22.05 12.84
N ASP A 55 4.69 -22.51 13.91
CA ASP A 55 3.39 -23.19 13.92
C ASP A 55 2.21 -22.25 14.24
N ARG A 56 2.47 -20.94 14.34
CA ARG A 56 1.51 -19.91 14.76
C ARG A 56 1.09 -19.04 13.60
N TRP A 57 -0.17 -18.60 13.64
CA TRP A 57 -0.77 -17.79 12.59
C TRP A 57 -1.52 -16.60 13.17
N ALA A 58 -1.44 -15.46 12.48
CA ALA A 58 -2.35 -14.34 12.65
C ALA A 58 -3.11 -14.14 11.34
N VAL A 59 -4.44 -14.22 11.38
CA VAL A 59 -5.31 -14.18 10.21
C VAL A 59 -6.40 -13.15 10.43
N TRP A 60 -6.45 -12.13 9.58
CA TRP A 60 -7.59 -11.25 9.45
C TRP A 60 -8.48 -11.75 8.31
N ASP A 61 -9.78 -11.90 8.57
CA ASP A 61 -10.79 -12.11 7.55
C ASP A 61 -12.13 -11.48 7.98
N ARG A 62 -13.22 -11.79 7.28
CA ARG A 62 -14.57 -11.26 7.59
C ARG A 62 -15.07 -11.57 9.00
N ARG A 63 -14.50 -12.56 9.69
CA ARG A 63 -14.86 -12.96 11.06
C ARG A 63 -14.11 -12.16 12.12
N GLY A 64 -13.06 -11.42 11.74
CA GLY A 64 -12.21 -10.69 12.65
C GLY A 64 -10.76 -11.17 12.63
N LEU A 65 -9.99 -10.73 13.62
CA LEU A 65 -8.58 -11.10 13.77
C LEU A 65 -8.48 -12.39 14.58
N SER A 66 -8.03 -13.46 13.96
CA SER A 66 -7.83 -14.75 14.59
C SER A 66 -6.36 -15.07 14.76
N VAL A 67 -5.98 -15.53 15.95
CA VAL A 67 -4.66 -16.08 16.25
C VAL A 67 -4.80 -17.58 16.44
N ARG A 68 -3.94 -18.35 15.78
CA ARG A 68 -3.85 -19.81 15.94
C ARG A 68 -2.49 -20.20 16.48
N VAL A 69 -2.47 -21.06 17.49
CA VAL A 69 -1.27 -21.65 18.10
C VAL A 69 -1.50 -23.16 18.20
N GLY A 70 -0.88 -23.93 17.31
CA GLY A 70 -1.16 -25.36 17.15
C GLY A 70 -2.63 -25.62 16.80
N GLU A 71 -3.35 -26.30 17.70
CA GLU A 71 -4.78 -26.59 17.59
C GLU A 71 -5.68 -25.51 18.20
N ARG A 72 -5.13 -24.60 19.02
CA ARG A 72 -5.91 -23.55 19.67
C ARG A 72 -6.13 -22.41 18.68
N VAL A 73 -7.39 -21.99 18.54
CA VAL A 73 -7.77 -20.79 17.77
C VAL A 73 -8.49 -19.82 18.68
N ARG A 74 -8.08 -18.56 18.64
CA ARG A 74 -8.75 -17.47 19.34
C ARG A 74 -9.04 -16.33 18.39
N THR A 75 -10.29 -15.90 18.35
CA THR A 75 -10.72 -14.75 17.53
C THR A 75 -10.93 -13.54 18.43
N PHE A 76 -10.40 -12.41 18.00
CA PHE A 76 -10.53 -11.10 18.62
C PHE A 76 -11.45 -10.25 17.75
N ALA A 77 -12.64 -9.93 18.27
CA ALA A 77 -13.60 -9.06 17.58
C ALA A 77 -13.18 -7.58 17.59
N LEU A 78 -12.20 -7.22 18.42
CA LEU A 78 -11.66 -5.86 18.55
C LEU A 78 -12.71 -4.79 18.96
N THR A 79 -13.82 -5.22 19.55
CA THR A 79 -14.95 -4.36 19.94
C THR A 79 -14.60 -3.30 20.99
N ASP A 80 -13.64 -3.63 21.85
CA ASP A 80 -13.32 -2.81 23.02
C ASP A 80 -12.53 -1.55 22.64
N TYR A 81 -11.86 -1.55 21.48
CA TYR A 81 -11.06 -0.42 21.01
C TYR A 81 -11.91 0.80 20.67
N ALA A 82 -13.13 0.61 20.16
CA ALA A 82 -14.04 1.71 19.81
C ALA A 82 -14.39 2.64 20.98
N LEU A 83 -14.28 2.15 22.22
CA LEU A 83 -14.60 2.88 23.44
C LEU A 83 -13.48 2.78 24.50
N HIS A 84 -12.26 2.43 24.10
CA HIS A 84 -11.19 2.16 25.05
C HIS A 84 -10.75 3.48 25.73
N PRO A 85 -10.69 3.57 27.07
CA PRO A 85 -10.20 4.76 27.80
C PRO A 85 -8.74 5.12 27.55
N LYS A 86 -8.02 4.22 26.90
CA LYS A 86 -6.67 4.44 26.42
C LYS A 86 -6.74 5.39 25.20
N LEU A 87 -7.59 5.07 24.21
CA LEU A 87 -7.75 5.81 22.95
C LEU A 87 -8.57 7.10 23.06
N TRP A 88 -9.47 7.20 24.04
CA TRP A 88 -10.49 8.23 24.07
C TRP A 88 -10.61 8.88 25.45
N SER A 89 -10.87 10.19 25.48
CA SER A 89 -11.32 10.85 26.70
C SER A 89 -12.73 10.37 27.09
N ARG A 90 -13.09 10.55 28.37
CA ARG A 90 -14.42 10.17 28.88
C ARG A 90 -15.58 10.81 28.10
N ASN A 91 -15.42 12.08 27.68
CA ASN A 91 -16.44 12.79 26.92
C ASN A 91 -16.57 12.23 25.49
N GLU A 92 -15.46 11.85 24.86
CA GLU A 92 -15.46 11.23 23.53
C GLU A 92 -16.05 9.82 23.56
N ILE A 93 -15.78 9.05 24.61
CA ILE A 93 -16.41 7.75 24.84
C ILE A 93 -17.92 7.90 24.93
N ALA A 94 -18.41 8.86 25.75
CA ALA A 94 -19.84 9.09 25.89
C ALA A 94 -20.50 9.48 24.54
N LYS A 95 -19.87 10.38 23.78
CA LYS A 95 -20.34 10.77 22.43
C LYS A 95 -20.34 9.59 21.46
N THR A 96 -19.25 8.82 21.41
CA THR A 96 -19.12 7.67 20.51
C THR A 96 -20.10 6.56 20.87
N LYS A 97 -20.33 6.33 22.16
CA LYS A 97 -21.36 5.40 22.65
C LYS A 97 -22.75 5.80 22.13
N LEU A 98 -23.13 7.06 22.23
CA LEU A 98 -24.41 7.55 21.69
C LEU A 98 -24.54 7.34 20.18
N LEU A 99 -23.46 7.52 19.42
CA LEU A 99 -23.46 7.28 17.97
C LEU A 99 -23.55 5.79 17.63
N ILE A 100 -22.94 4.92 18.44
CA ILE A 100 -23.07 3.47 18.31
C ILE A 100 -24.50 3.03 18.63
N ASP A 101 -25.08 3.54 19.73
CA ASP A 101 -26.44 3.20 20.16
C ASP A 101 -27.50 3.64 19.13
N LYS A 102 -27.22 4.72 18.38
CA LYS A 102 -28.04 5.18 17.23
C LYS A 102 -27.82 4.38 15.94
N GLY A 103 -26.81 3.50 15.89
CA GLY A 103 -26.42 2.75 14.69
C GLY A 103 -25.66 3.57 13.64
N GLU A 104 -25.17 4.76 14.00
CA GLU A 104 -24.33 5.59 13.13
C GLU A 104 -22.87 5.11 13.08
N ARG A 105 -22.44 4.36 14.12
CA ARG A 105 -21.12 3.73 14.21
C ARG A 105 -21.26 2.29 14.72
N LYS A 106 -20.23 1.48 14.50
CA LYS A 106 -20.11 0.11 15.02
C LYS A 106 -18.95 -0.03 15.99
N ARG A 107 -18.97 -1.07 16.83
CA ARG A 107 -17.87 -1.38 17.74
C ARG A 107 -16.77 -2.19 17.07
N GLU A 108 -17.14 -3.01 16.10
CA GLU A 108 -16.25 -3.84 15.31
C GLU A 108 -15.56 -3.00 14.22
N PRO A 109 -14.29 -3.29 13.89
CA PRO A 109 -13.63 -2.67 12.75
C PRO A 109 -14.32 -3.08 11.44
N SER A 110 -14.42 -2.13 10.53
CA SER A 110 -14.98 -2.32 9.19
C SER A 110 -13.96 -2.91 8.21
N ALA A 111 -12.67 -2.64 8.42
CA ALA A 111 -11.61 -3.05 7.52
C ALA A 111 -10.24 -3.14 8.20
N CYS A 112 -9.28 -3.74 7.48
CA CYS A 112 -7.85 -3.63 7.76
C CYS A 112 -7.21 -2.91 6.57
N ALA A 113 -6.74 -1.69 6.78
CA ALA A 113 -6.12 -0.86 5.74
C ALA A 113 -4.81 -1.47 5.25
N GLY A 114 -4.04 -2.05 6.17
CA GLY A 114 -2.78 -2.67 5.86
C GLY A 114 -2.26 -3.52 7.00
N ALA A 115 -1.33 -4.40 6.66
CA ALA A 115 -0.67 -5.24 7.64
C ALA A 115 0.71 -5.67 7.15
N VAL A 116 1.66 -5.83 8.05
CA VAL A 116 3.03 -6.22 7.73
C VAL A 116 3.59 -7.12 8.84
N GLN A 117 4.50 -8.03 8.47
CA GLN A 117 5.20 -8.89 9.42
C GLN A 117 6.69 -8.56 9.43
N ILE A 118 7.26 -8.41 10.63
CA ILE A 118 8.68 -8.18 10.87
C ILE A 118 9.14 -9.23 11.90
N GLY A 119 9.80 -10.29 11.43
CA GLY A 119 10.13 -11.44 12.27
C GLY A 119 8.87 -12.12 12.82
N ALA A 120 8.82 -12.32 14.15
CA ALA A 120 7.65 -12.86 14.84
C ALA A 120 6.52 -11.83 15.06
N GLN A 121 6.79 -10.55 14.87
CA GLN A 121 5.82 -9.49 15.09
C GLN A 121 4.97 -9.28 13.84
N THR A 122 3.65 -9.18 14.03
CA THR A 122 2.73 -8.76 12.98
C THR A 122 2.06 -7.47 13.39
N TYR A 123 1.94 -6.55 12.44
CA TYR A 123 1.38 -5.22 12.63
C TYR A 123 0.19 -5.04 11.71
N TRP A 124 -0.85 -4.40 12.21
CA TRP A 124 -2.15 -4.31 11.56
C TRP A 124 -2.72 -2.91 11.77
N LEU A 125 -3.16 -2.26 10.69
CA LEU A 125 -3.88 -0.99 10.76
C LEU A 125 -5.37 -1.26 10.54
N PHE A 126 -6.16 -1.28 11.61
CA PHE A 126 -7.59 -1.50 11.55
C PHE A 126 -8.35 -0.18 11.40
N GLN A 127 -9.46 -0.21 10.66
CA GLN A 127 -10.30 0.95 10.40
C GLN A 127 -11.74 0.69 10.84
N TRP A 128 -12.35 1.69 11.46
CA TRP A 128 -13.78 1.73 11.75
C TRP A 128 -14.41 2.79 10.87
N SER A 129 -15.50 2.43 10.21
CA SER A 129 -16.29 3.37 9.41
C SER A 129 -17.62 3.64 10.06
N ASP A 130 -18.19 4.82 9.76
CA ASP A 130 -19.55 5.15 10.14
C ASP A 130 -20.53 4.54 9.13
N LYS A 131 -21.82 4.76 9.36
CA LYS A 131 -22.89 4.28 8.47
C LYS A 131 -22.78 4.83 7.05
N ALA A 132 -22.19 6.02 6.87
CA ALA A 132 -21.94 6.62 5.56
C ALA A 132 -20.67 6.06 4.88
N GLY A 133 -19.95 5.15 5.53
CA GLY A 133 -18.71 4.55 5.02
C GLY A 133 -17.45 5.37 5.30
N SER A 134 -17.57 6.52 5.97
CA SER A 134 -16.43 7.37 6.29
C SER A 134 -15.64 6.79 7.47
N VAL A 135 -14.33 6.62 7.30
CA VAL A 135 -13.44 6.08 8.35
C VAL A 135 -13.37 7.05 9.51
N TRP A 136 -13.80 6.63 10.71
CA TRP A 136 -13.79 7.43 11.92
C TRP A 136 -12.81 7.09 13.02
N MET A 137 -12.18 5.93 12.92
CA MET A 137 -11.09 5.56 13.79
C MET A 137 -10.17 4.65 13.01
N GLU A 138 -8.87 4.87 13.17
CA GLU A 138 -7.86 3.89 12.82
C GLU A 138 -7.20 3.41 14.10
N VAL A 139 -6.73 2.16 14.14
CA VAL A 139 -5.99 1.63 15.29
C VAL A 139 -4.87 0.71 14.79
N PRO A 140 -3.60 1.09 14.98
CA PRO A 140 -2.46 0.21 14.79
C PRO A 140 -2.38 -0.80 15.95
N LEU A 141 -2.39 -2.08 15.63
CA LEU A 141 -2.22 -3.20 16.56
C LEU A 141 -0.98 -4.02 16.21
N ARG A 142 -0.27 -4.51 17.22
CA ARG A 142 0.84 -5.47 17.13
C ARG A 142 0.41 -6.80 17.75
N ILE A 143 0.81 -7.91 17.15
CA ILE A 143 0.73 -9.25 17.73
C ILE A 143 2.13 -9.87 17.67
N ASP A 144 2.63 -10.30 18.82
CA ASP A 144 3.87 -11.06 18.90
C ASP A 144 3.58 -12.55 18.80
N LEU A 145 3.84 -13.15 17.63
CA LEU A 145 3.65 -14.59 17.43
C LEU A 145 4.70 -15.46 18.14
N SER A 146 5.70 -14.89 18.81
CA SER A 146 6.63 -15.65 19.65
C SER A 146 6.08 -15.95 21.05
N GLU A 147 5.03 -15.24 21.50
CA GLU A 147 4.37 -15.46 22.79
C GLU A 147 3.59 -16.80 22.83
N ASP A 148 3.44 -17.39 24.01
CA ASP A 148 2.66 -18.63 24.21
C ASP A 148 1.14 -18.44 24.05
N ASP A 149 0.67 -17.22 24.31
CA ASP A 149 -0.71 -16.75 24.09
C ASP A 149 -0.67 -15.37 23.39
N PRO A 150 -0.36 -15.33 22.07
CA PRO A 150 -0.27 -14.07 21.34
C PRO A 150 -1.60 -13.33 21.34
N ARG A 151 -1.54 -12.04 21.68
CA ARG A 151 -2.71 -11.16 21.71
C ARG A 151 -2.45 -9.86 20.96
N PRO A 152 -3.47 -9.29 20.31
CA PRO A 152 -3.38 -7.93 19.79
C PRO A 152 -3.14 -6.95 20.94
N LYS A 153 -2.11 -6.14 20.80
CA LYS A 153 -1.74 -5.03 21.67
C LYS A 153 -1.75 -3.76 20.82
N LEU A 154 -2.14 -2.63 21.39
CA LEU A 154 -2.00 -1.35 20.69
C LEU A 154 -0.52 -1.11 20.35
N HIS A 155 -0.24 -0.48 19.21
CA HIS A 155 1.11 -0.16 18.78
C HIS A 155 1.24 1.34 18.50
N GLY A 156 1.95 2.07 19.36
CA GLY A 156 1.96 3.53 19.43
C GLY A 156 2.09 3.99 20.89
N GLU A 157 2.05 5.29 21.17
CA GLU A 157 2.41 5.81 22.50
C GLU A 157 1.42 5.51 23.62
N GLU A 158 1.97 5.14 24.79
CA GLU A 158 1.31 5.06 26.10
C GLU A 158 1.43 6.39 26.87
N PRO A 159 0.40 6.81 27.63
CA PRO A 159 -0.94 6.24 27.67
C PRO A 159 -1.84 6.82 26.56
N TRP A 160 -1.75 6.21 25.38
CA TRP A 160 -2.73 5.93 24.32
C TRP A 160 -3.67 7.04 23.83
N ARG A 161 -3.39 8.30 24.11
CA ARG A 161 -4.06 9.43 23.44
C ARG A 161 -3.61 9.49 21.96
N LEU A 162 -3.94 8.48 21.17
CA LEU A 162 -3.65 8.49 19.75
C LEU A 162 -4.72 9.31 19.05
N ASP A 163 -4.30 10.53 18.77
CA ASP A 163 -4.69 11.48 17.73
C ASP A 163 -4.85 10.85 16.32
N LEU A 164 -5.37 9.62 16.17
CA LEU A 164 -5.67 8.95 14.89
C LEU A 164 -6.90 9.51 14.16
N ARG A 165 -7.35 10.69 14.59
CA ARG A 165 -8.19 11.56 13.79
C ARG A 165 -7.85 13.04 13.89
N THR A 166 -6.82 13.43 14.64
CA THR A 166 -6.43 14.83 14.78
C THR A 166 -5.02 14.87 15.32
N SER A 167 -4.00 14.83 14.45
CA SER A 167 -2.81 15.58 14.85
C SER A 167 -3.31 16.99 15.18
N ARG A 168 -3.15 17.45 16.43
CA ARG A 168 -3.58 18.81 16.82
C ARG A 168 -3.01 19.88 15.86
N THR A 169 -1.89 19.55 15.20
CA THR A 169 -1.17 20.39 14.25
C THR A 169 -1.40 20.03 12.78
N ALA A 170 -1.63 18.76 12.41
CA ALA A 170 -1.73 18.33 11.01
C ALA A 170 -3.17 18.05 10.51
N GLY A 171 -4.16 17.98 11.40
CA GLY A 171 -5.56 17.70 11.08
C GLY A 171 -5.89 16.20 10.96
N PRO A 172 -7.13 15.84 10.58
CA PRO A 172 -7.54 14.45 10.37
C PRO A 172 -6.80 13.77 9.21
N PHE A 173 -6.42 12.52 9.41
CA PHE A 173 -5.69 11.67 8.47
C PHE A 173 -6.35 10.28 8.37
N VAL A 174 -6.30 9.66 7.19
CA VAL A 174 -6.75 8.28 6.96
C VAL A 174 -5.69 7.55 6.15
N GLY A 175 -5.11 6.50 6.74
CA GLY A 175 -4.17 5.60 6.09
C GLY A 175 -4.83 4.71 5.04
N SER A 176 -4.12 4.43 3.96
CA SER A 176 -4.57 3.55 2.87
C SER A 176 -3.89 2.18 2.90
N SER A 177 -2.75 2.06 3.57
CA SER A 177 -1.96 0.84 3.69
C SER A 177 -1.03 0.92 4.90
N LEU A 178 -0.30 -0.16 5.17
CA LEU A 178 0.71 -0.24 6.22
C LEU A 178 1.85 -1.13 5.73
N ASP A 179 3.04 -0.56 5.69
CA ASP A 179 4.28 -1.21 5.27
C ASP A 179 5.40 -0.91 6.27
N ALA A 180 6.57 -1.53 6.10
CA ALA A 180 7.72 -1.38 6.98
C ALA A 180 9.00 -0.97 6.25
N ILE A 181 9.80 -0.10 6.88
CA ILE A 181 11.19 0.21 6.54
C ILE A 181 12.04 -0.13 7.77
N GLY A 182 12.71 -1.28 7.71
CA GLY A 182 13.41 -1.80 8.89
C GLY A 182 12.41 -1.99 10.04
N PRO A 183 12.66 -1.41 11.23
CA PRO A 183 11.73 -1.47 12.37
C PRO A 183 10.59 -0.44 12.30
N THR A 184 10.67 0.52 11.37
CA THR A 184 9.74 1.65 11.29
C THR A 184 8.55 1.30 10.42
N LEU A 185 7.34 1.52 10.92
CA LEU A 185 6.12 1.35 10.14
C LEU A 185 5.74 2.65 9.44
N VAL A 186 5.22 2.53 8.22
CA VAL A 186 4.75 3.67 7.44
C VAL A 186 3.37 3.37 6.89
N ALA A 187 2.45 4.32 7.09
CA ALA A 187 1.10 4.27 6.57
C ALA A 187 0.86 5.50 5.66
N PRO A 188 1.00 5.37 4.32
CA PRO A 188 0.60 6.43 3.41
C PRO A 188 -0.91 6.64 3.45
N GLY A 189 -1.37 7.85 3.15
CA GLY A 189 -2.78 8.20 3.29
C GLY A 189 -3.07 9.66 2.96
N SER A 190 -4.28 10.10 3.30
CA SER A 190 -4.76 11.45 2.98
C SER A 190 -5.30 12.17 4.20
N PHE A 191 -5.05 13.47 4.24
CA PHE A 191 -5.63 14.39 5.20
C PHE A 191 -7.02 14.85 4.75
N SER A 192 -7.84 15.34 5.67
CA SER A 192 -9.23 15.75 5.38
C SER A 192 -9.36 16.89 4.38
N ASP A 193 -8.31 17.70 4.21
CA ASP A 193 -8.26 18.78 3.22
C ASP A 193 -7.82 18.31 1.83
N GLY A 194 -7.65 16.99 1.63
CA GLY A 194 -7.24 16.39 0.37
C GLY A 194 -5.73 16.27 0.19
N THR A 195 -4.92 16.89 1.06
CA THR A 195 -3.46 16.71 1.02
C THR A 195 -3.13 15.25 1.27
N TRP A 196 -2.26 14.68 0.44
CA TRP A 196 -1.70 13.35 0.63
C TRP A 196 -0.41 13.41 1.45
N GLY A 197 -0.13 12.34 2.19
CA GLY A 197 1.09 12.18 2.95
C GLY A 197 1.24 10.80 3.54
N PHE A 198 1.95 10.71 4.66
CA PHE A 198 2.12 9.43 5.36
C PHE A 198 2.30 9.64 6.86
N ALA A 199 1.91 8.62 7.63
CA ALA A 199 2.22 8.50 9.03
C ALA A 199 3.43 7.58 9.21
N VAL A 200 4.39 7.99 10.04
CA VAL A 200 5.49 7.16 10.53
C VAL A 200 5.11 6.68 11.93
N ILE A 201 4.95 5.37 12.08
CA ILE A 201 4.49 4.74 13.31
C ILE A 201 5.68 3.98 13.92
N THR A 202 6.02 4.31 15.15
CA THR A 202 7.07 3.63 15.93
C THR A 202 6.52 3.16 17.27
N GLU A 203 7.32 2.41 18.03
CA GLU A 203 7.00 2.10 19.41
C GLU A 203 7.05 3.39 20.22
N GLY A 204 5.87 3.93 20.53
CA GLY A 204 5.79 5.17 21.27
C GLY A 204 5.55 6.42 20.44
N SER A 205 5.38 6.40 19.12
CA SER A 205 5.03 7.64 18.44
C SER A 205 4.34 7.43 17.10
N VAL A 206 3.54 8.43 16.72
CA VAL A 206 3.01 8.56 15.37
C VAL A 206 3.31 9.98 14.89
N GLU A 207 4.14 10.09 13.86
CA GLU A 207 4.44 11.36 13.22
C GLU A 207 3.76 11.44 11.85
N TYR A 208 3.09 12.54 11.57
CA TYR A 208 2.41 12.76 10.29
C TYR A 208 3.22 13.70 9.40
N LYS A 209 3.49 13.28 8.18
CA LYS A 209 4.16 14.07 7.15
C LYS A 209 3.19 14.43 6.05
N ARG A 210 2.91 15.72 5.90
CA ARG A 210 2.13 16.26 4.78
C ARG A 210 3.03 16.37 3.57
N VAL A 211 2.65 15.75 2.46
CA VAL A 211 3.50 15.64 1.28
C VAL A 211 2.91 16.44 0.13
N GLU A 212 1.85 15.93 -0.48
CA GLU A 212 1.39 16.38 -1.79
C GLU A 212 0.00 17.02 -1.68
N THR A 213 -0.18 18.20 -2.26
CA THR A 213 -1.51 18.85 -2.30
C THR A 213 -2.31 18.44 -3.52
N GLU A 214 -1.64 18.01 -4.59
CA GLU A 214 -2.30 17.34 -5.69
C GLU A 214 -2.88 15.99 -5.22
N GLY A 215 -3.99 15.55 -5.83
CA GLY A 215 -4.51 14.21 -5.54
C GLY A 215 -3.43 13.15 -5.83
N VAL A 216 -3.33 12.12 -5.01
CA VAL A 216 -2.44 10.97 -5.25
C VAL A 216 -3.29 9.75 -5.53
N ARG A 217 -3.03 9.08 -6.65
CA ARG A 217 -3.81 7.92 -7.09
C ARG A 217 -3.23 6.57 -6.64
N SER A 218 -1.93 6.53 -6.36
CA SER A 218 -1.22 5.31 -5.98
C SER A 218 0.07 5.67 -5.25
N SER A 219 0.47 4.80 -4.32
CA SER A 219 1.73 4.91 -3.59
C SER A 219 2.32 3.53 -3.33
N LEU A 220 3.65 3.47 -3.19
CA LEU A 220 4.41 2.27 -2.88
C LEU A 220 5.55 2.62 -1.94
N LEU A 221 5.73 1.81 -0.89
CA LEU A 221 6.91 1.88 -0.04
C LEU A 221 8.01 0.97 -0.59
N HIS A 222 9.21 1.50 -0.82
CA HIS A 222 10.37 0.70 -1.20
C HIS A 222 11.69 1.35 -0.77
N GLY A 223 12.57 0.56 -0.17
CA GLY A 223 13.95 0.96 0.11
C GLY A 223 14.09 2.26 0.91
N GLY A 224 13.23 2.46 1.92
CA GLY A 224 13.25 3.66 2.75
C GLY A 224 12.45 4.85 2.20
N ARG A 225 11.77 4.69 1.07
CA ARG A 225 11.11 5.78 0.35
C ARG A 225 9.65 5.46 0.09
N VAL A 226 8.80 6.47 0.17
CA VAL A 226 7.45 6.39 -0.38
C VAL A 226 7.51 6.98 -1.78
N TYR A 227 7.25 6.14 -2.76
CA TYR A 227 7.02 6.61 -4.11
C TYR A 227 5.51 6.80 -4.29
N TYR A 228 5.11 7.82 -5.04
CA TYR A 228 3.69 8.11 -5.28
C TYR A 228 3.45 8.71 -6.67
N VAL A 229 2.22 8.54 -7.13
CA VAL A 229 1.78 9.00 -8.45
C VAL A 229 0.70 10.05 -8.28
N THR A 230 0.94 11.25 -8.80
CA THR A 230 -0.05 12.34 -8.74
C THR A 230 -1.22 12.08 -9.70
N SER A 231 -2.37 12.70 -9.42
CA SER A 231 -3.59 12.62 -10.23
C SER A 231 -3.65 13.72 -11.28
N GLY A 232 -2.69 14.65 -11.28
CA GLY A 232 -2.59 15.75 -12.23
C GLY A 232 -2.23 15.34 -13.65
N THR A 233 -2.33 16.30 -14.57
CA THR A 233 -1.81 16.21 -15.94
C THR A 233 -0.73 17.29 -16.12
N PRO A 234 0.51 16.94 -16.47
CA PRO A 234 1.00 15.57 -16.67
C PRO A 234 1.05 14.79 -15.35
N THR A 235 0.92 13.47 -15.43
CA THR A 235 1.02 12.62 -14.24
C THR A 235 2.49 12.43 -13.87
N ARG A 236 2.84 12.61 -12.60
CA ARG A 236 4.24 12.50 -12.12
C ARG A 236 4.43 11.32 -11.18
N ILE A 237 5.58 10.67 -11.30
CA ILE A 237 6.14 9.84 -10.22
C ILE A 237 7.03 10.74 -9.40
N ARG A 238 6.71 10.81 -8.12
CA ARG A 238 7.53 11.46 -7.12
C ARG A 238 7.97 10.43 -6.09
N LEU A 239 9.07 10.72 -5.42
CA LEU A 239 9.45 10.02 -4.21
C LEU A 239 9.63 11.00 -3.07
N VAL A 240 9.43 10.51 -1.87
CA VAL A 240 9.80 11.16 -0.63
C VAL A 240 10.58 10.17 0.21
N ASP A 241 11.77 10.58 0.67
CA ASP A 241 12.54 9.81 1.62
C ASP A 241 11.86 9.88 2.99
N VAL A 242 11.58 8.72 3.60
CA VAL A 242 10.82 8.68 4.86
C VAL A 242 11.61 9.26 6.02
N ILE A 243 12.94 9.19 5.96
CA ILE A 243 13.83 9.65 7.03
C ILE A 243 14.10 11.13 6.88
N THR A 244 14.55 11.58 5.69
CA THR A 244 14.96 12.98 5.49
C THR A 244 13.79 13.89 5.15
N GLY A 245 12.68 13.34 4.65
CA GLY A 245 11.57 14.11 4.08
C GLY A 245 11.90 14.76 2.74
N GLU A 246 13.10 14.53 2.20
CA GLU A 246 13.52 15.05 0.91
C GLU A 246 12.66 14.47 -0.20
N ARG A 247 12.25 15.34 -1.13
CA ARG A 247 11.39 14.97 -2.25
C ARG A 247 12.14 15.09 -3.56
N LEU A 248 11.84 14.18 -4.48
CA LEU A 248 12.42 14.18 -5.81
C LEU A 248 11.37 13.78 -6.85
N ASP A 249 11.35 14.51 -7.95
CA ASP A 249 10.63 14.11 -9.16
C ASP A 249 11.43 13.00 -9.86
N VAL A 250 10.82 11.82 -10.00
CA VAL A 250 11.49 10.63 -10.56
C VAL A 250 11.24 10.52 -12.05
N ALA A 251 9.98 10.74 -12.45
CA ALA A 251 9.54 10.63 -13.83
C ALA A 251 8.25 11.43 -14.07
N GLU A 252 8.02 11.78 -15.32
CA GLU A 252 6.80 12.43 -15.78
C GLU A 252 6.20 11.61 -16.93
N ALA A 253 4.87 11.49 -16.95
CA ALA A 253 4.12 10.79 -17.98
C ALA A 253 2.96 11.67 -18.48
N PRO A 254 2.71 11.73 -19.80
CA PRO A 254 1.71 12.63 -20.36
C PRO A 254 0.26 12.32 -19.94
N THR A 255 -0.11 11.04 -19.81
CA THR A 255 -1.53 10.66 -19.72
C THR A 255 -1.83 9.53 -18.73
N HIS A 256 -1.06 8.44 -18.74
CA HIS A 256 -1.42 7.25 -17.94
C HIS A 256 -0.20 6.62 -17.29
N MET A 257 -0.39 6.10 -16.07
CA MET A 257 0.62 5.29 -15.38
C MET A 257 -0.01 4.43 -14.30
N VAL A 258 0.52 3.22 -14.16
CA VAL A 258 0.00 2.17 -13.29
C VAL A 258 1.12 1.37 -12.69
N GLN A 259 0.87 0.87 -11.48
CA GLN A 259 1.81 0.06 -10.72
C GLN A 259 1.91 -1.36 -11.28
N LEU A 260 3.14 -1.83 -11.47
CA LEU A 260 3.46 -3.20 -11.83
C LEU A 260 3.75 -3.97 -10.54
N LEU A 261 2.87 -4.92 -10.21
CA LEU A 261 3.01 -5.80 -9.04
C LEU A 261 3.46 -7.19 -9.53
N SER A 262 4.73 -7.35 -9.93
CA SER A 262 5.33 -8.67 -10.15
C SER A 262 6.13 -9.13 -8.93
N ALA A 263 6.28 -10.43 -8.75
CA ALA A 263 7.06 -11.00 -7.64
C ALA A 263 8.52 -10.55 -7.73
N GLY A 264 8.89 -9.55 -6.93
CA GLY A 264 10.25 -9.01 -6.83
C GLY A 264 10.54 -7.77 -7.68
N GLY A 265 9.61 -7.33 -8.54
CA GLY A 265 9.77 -6.14 -9.37
C GLY A 265 8.95 -4.96 -8.83
N ASN A 266 9.62 -3.95 -8.27
CA ASN A 266 9.00 -2.66 -7.96
C ASN A 266 9.14 -1.74 -9.17
N ALA A 267 8.14 -1.74 -10.04
CA ALA A 267 8.15 -0.95 -11.26
C ALA A 267 6.81 -0.24 -11.50
N TRP A 268 6.89 0.81 -12.31
CA TRP A 268 5.72 1.49 -12.88
C TRP A 268 5.78 1.42 -14.40
N ALA A 269 4.60 1.29 -15.01
CA ALA A 269 4.44 1.48 -16.44
C ALA A 269 3.65 2.76 -16.69
N SER A 270 4.09 3.59 -17.63
CA SER A 270 3.32 4.69 -18.19
C SER A 270 3.23 4.55 -19.70
N TRP A 271 2.24 5.19 -20.31
CA TRP A 271 2.11 5.17 -21.76
C TRP A 271 1.47 6.42 -22.34
N VAL A 272 1.75 6.63 -23.63
CA VAL A 272 1.11 7.66 -24.47
C VAL A 272 0.11 6.98 -25.39
N THR A 273 -1.05 7.60 -25.57
CA THR A 273 -2.02 7.16 -26.58
C THR A 273 -2.18 8.18 -27.69
N GLU A 274 -2.36 7.70 -28.92
CA GLU A 274 -2.68 8.48 -30.12
C GLU A 274 -3.64 7.66 -30.99
N GLY A 275 -4.68 8.29 -31.55
CA GLY A 275 -5.65 7.60 -32.41
C GLY A 275 -6.39 6.43 -31.76
N GLY A 276 -6.51 6.40 -30.43
CA GLY A 276 -7.13 5.31 -29.67
C GLY A 276 -6.21 4.12 -29.35
N GLY A 277 -4.93 4.16 -29.75
CA GLY A 277 -3.93 3.14 -29.46
C GLY A 277 -2.78 3.66 -28.61
N ILE A 278 -2.03 2.75 -27.96
CA ILE A 278 -0.80 3.10 -27.22
C ILE A 278 0.34 3.26 -28.23
N THR A 279 1.03 4.40 -28.22
CA THR A 279 2.17 4.70 -29.11
C THR A 279 3.54 4.47 -28.44
N THR A 280 3.62 4.71 -27.13
CA THR A 280 4.86 4.50 -26.34
C THR A 280 4.51 3.93 -24.98
N LEU A 281 5.25 2.92 -24.53
CA LEU A 281 5.22 2.40 -23.16
C LEU A 281 6.56 2.69 -22.49
N SER A 282 6.53 3.37 -21.36
CA SER A 282 7.70 3.61 -20.52
C SER A 282 7.62 2.74 -19.27
N VAL A 283 8.67 1.98 -18.98
CA VAL A 283 8.77 1.20 -17.74
C VAL A 283 9.83 1.84 -16.85
N VAL A 284 9.42 2.25 -15.66
CA VAL A 284 10.28 2.85 -14.63
C VAL A 284 10.55 1.78 -13.58
N HIS A 285 11.80 1.36 -13.46
CA HIS A 285 12.24 0.39 -12.47
C HIS A 285 12.79 1.12 -11.24
N LEU A 286 12.20 0.88 -10.06
CA LEU A 286 12.46 1.72 -8.88
C LEU A 286 13.80 1.43 -8.22
N ALA A 287 14.28 0.19 -8.27
CA ALA A 287 15.52 -0.22 -7.59
C ALA A 287 16.76 0.51 -8.14
N ASN A 288 16.79 0.78 -9.44
CA ASN A 288 17.90 1.43 -10.14
C ASN A 288 17.50 2.78 -10.77
N ARG A 289 16.25 3.23 -10.54
CA ARG A 289 15.67 4.46 -11.12
C ARG A 289 15.82 4.55 -12.64
N SER A 290 15.90 3.41 -13.33
CA SER A 290 16.01 3.42 -14.78
C SER A 290 14.62 3.51 -15.40
N GLN A 291 14.44 4.46 -16.31
CA GLN A 291 13.30 4.49 -17.22
C GLN A 291 13.71 3.90 -18.56
N LYS A 292 12.89 3.00 -19.09
CA LYS A 292 13.06 2.45 -20.43
C LYS A 292 11.82 2.76 -21.24
N ASP A 293 11.98 3.60 -22.24
CA ASP A 293 10.93 3.90 -23.21
C ASP A 293 10.96 2.85 -24.32
N ILE A 294 9.80 2.30 -24.62
CA ILE A 294 9.61 1.26 -25.59
C ILE A 294 8.53 1.74 -26.56
N PRO A 295 8.88 2.09 -27.80
CA PRO A 295 7.88 2.44 -28.80
C PRO A 295 7.02 1.22 -29.10
N ALA A 296 5.71 1.42 -29.19
CA ALA A 296 4.81 0.37 -29.64
C ALA A 296 5.15 0.05 -31.10
N ARG A 297 5.63 -1.17 -31.37
CA ARG A 297 5.68 -1.65 -32.75
C ARG A 297 4.23 -1.86 -33.16
N ALA A 298 3.79 -1.15 -34.20
CA ALA A 298 2.63 -1.55 -34.95
C ALA A 298 2.80 -3.04 -35.27
N ARG A 299 1.79 -3.88 -35.00
CA ARG A 299 1.74 -5.16 -35.70
C ARG A 299 1.77 -4.77 -37.17
N GLY A 300 2.86 -5.12 -37.84
CA GLY A 300 2.88 -5.08 -39.29
C GLY A 300 1.69 -5.89 -39.82
N PRO A 301 1.22 -5.56 -41.03
CA PRO A 301 0.04 -6.19 -41.63
C PRO A 301 0.07 -7.71 -41.56
#